data_AF-K1US59-F1
#
_entry.id   AF-K1US59-F1
#
_cell.length_a   1.000
_cell.length_b   1.000
_cell.length_c   1.000
_cell.angle_alpha   90.00
_cell.angle_beta   90.00
_cell.angle_gamma   90.00
#
_symmetry.space_group_name_H-M   'P 1'
#
loop_
_entity.id
_entity.type
_entity.pdbx_description
1 polymer ?
#
loop_
_entity_poly.entity_id
_entity_poly.type
_entity_poly.pdbx_seq_one_letter_code
_entity_poly.pdbx_strand_id
1 'polypeptide(L)'
;MYDDNGVIDQTSVLAKNAVDGNDNSYWTSGEKDNQWLMVDLGANYDIGRVEIDWSSDAGKMYDIQVSKDGGNWTTLYRQLKGYGNEVANIELYANA
;
A
#
# COMPACT_ATOMS: atom_id res chain seq x y z
N MET A 1 -17.86 -2.39 2.73
CA MET A 1 -16.65 -2.94 3.35
C MET A 1 -16.95 -3.94 4.44
N TYR A 2 -18.01 -3.75 5.25
CA TYR A 2 -18.38 -4.72 6.28
C TYR A 2 -19.35 -5.79 5.76
N ASP A 3 -19.26 -6.99 6.32
CA ASP A 3 -20.22 -8.09 6.17
C ASP A 3 -21.46 -7.89 7.06
N ASP A 4 -22.38 -8.85 7.02
CA ASP A 4 -23.61 -8.82 7.84
C ASP A 4 -23.34 -8.89 9.36
N ASN A 5 -22.12 -9.21 9.78
CA ASN A 5 -21.69 -9.24 11.18
C ASN A 5 -20.97 -7.96 11.62
N GLY A 6 -20.80 -6.98 10.72
CA GLY A 6 -20.08 -5.74 10.99
C GLY A 6 -18.56 -5.90 11.00
N VAL A 7 -18.02 -6.98 10.44
CA VAL A 7 -16.58 -7.21 10.26
C VAL A 7 -16.21 -6.93 8.80
N ILE A 8 -15.00 -6.45 8.53
CA ILE A 8 -14.55 -6.21 7.15
C ILE A 8 -14.66 -7.50 6.30
N ASP A 9 -15.45 -7.45 5.24
CA ASP A 9 -15.51 -8.48 4.19
C ASP A 9 -14.27 -8.38 3.30
N GLN A 10 -13.26 -9.15 3.68
CA GLN A 10 -11.97 -9.21 3.00
C GLN A 10 -12.05 -9.66 1.54
N THR A 11 -13.16 -10.25 1.09
CA THR A 11 -13.32 -10.65 -0.31
C THR A 11 -13.54 -9.46 -1.24
N SER A 12 -13.94 -8.31 -0.69
CA SER A 12 -14.27 -7.08 -1.43
C SER A 12 -13.13 -6.05 -1.47
N VAL A 13 -12.09 -6.22 -0.65
CA VAL A 13 -11.03 -5.22 -0.36
C VAL A 13 -9.62 -5.83 -0.54
N LEU A 14 -9.44 -6.47 -1.69
CA LEU A 14 -8.29 -7.31 -2.01
C LEU A 14 -7.03 -6.49 -2.34
N ALA A 15 -5.85 -7.11 -2.22
CA ALA A 15 -4.57 -6.48 -2.55
C ALA A 15 -4.53 -5.87 -3.97
N LYS A 16 -5.09 -6.58 -4.96
CA LYS A 16 -5.15 -6.10 -6.34
C LYS A 16 -5.90 -4.77 -6.51
N ASN A 17 -6.81 -4.46 -5.59
CA ASN A 17 -7.60 -3.24 -5.65
C ASN A 17 -6.76 -1.99 -5.39
N ALA A 18 -5.58 -2.11 -4.76
CA ALA A 18 -4.68 -0.98 -4.53
C ALA A 18 -4.04 -0.45 -5.82
N VAL A 19 -4.09 -1.22 -6.92
CA VAL A 19 -3.38 -0.93 -8.18
C VAL A 19 -4.24 -1.18 -9.42
N ASP A 20 -5.56 -1.29 -9.27
CA ASP A 20 -6.47 -1.61 -10.38
C ASP A 20 -6.95 -0.36 -11.18
N GLY A 21 -6.53 0.83 -10.76
CA GLY A 21 -6.88 2.09 -11.42
C GLY A 21 -8.32 2.56 -11.20
N ASN A 22 -9.02 2.00 -10.21
CA ASN A 22 -10.35 2.41 -9.84
C ASN A 22 -10.37 3.01 -8.43
N ASP A 23 -10.56 4.32 -8.34
CA ASP A 23 -10.57 5.08 -7.07
C ASP A 23 -11.72 4.67 -6.11
N ASN A 24 -12.67 3.85 -6.57
CA ASN A 24 -13.76 3.33 -5.74
C ASN A 24 -13.47 1.94 -5.14
N SER A 25 -12.34 1.32 -5.48
CA SER A 25 -11.85 0.09 -4.88
C SER A 25 -10.54 0.34 -4.14
N TYR A 26 -10.34 -0.39 -3.04
CA TYR A 26 -9.15 -0.25 -2.22
C TYR A 26 -8.78 -1.59 -1.58
N TRP A 27 -7.54 -1.69 -1.14
CA TRP A 27 -7.07 -2.73 -0.23
C TRP A 27 -7.23 -2.27 1.22
N THR A 28 -7.45 -3.21 2.13
CA THR A 28 -7.34 -2.98 3.57
C THR A 28 -6.59 -4.12 4.24
N SER A 29 -5.87 -3.80 5.32
CA SER A 29 -5.30 -4.77 6.24
C SER A 29 -6.36 -5.57 7.01
N GLY A 30 -7.62 -5.13 6.94
CA GLY A 30 -8.65 -5.52 7.89
C GLY A 30 -8.41 -4.89 9.25
N GLU A 31 -8.96 -5.51 10.29
CA GLU A 31 -8.82 -5.08 11.68
C GLU A 31 -7.50 -5.58 12.30
N LYS A 32 -6.38 -5.49 11.55
CA LYS A 32 -5.06 -5.97 11.96
C LYS A 32 -3.96 -5.00 11.56
N ASP A 33 -2.98 -4.86 12.44
CA ASP A 33 -1.73 -4.13 12.19
C ASP A 33 -0.66 -5.02 11.54
N ASN A 34 0.49 -4.42 11.20
CA ASN A 34 1.67 -5.10 10.63
C ASN A 34 1.35 -5.90 9.37
N GLN A 35 0.42 -5.40 8.56
CA GLN A 35 0.11 -5.96 7.24
C GLN A 35 0.93 -5.24 6.17
N TRP A 36 1.13 -5.93 5.06
CA TRP A 36 1.85 -5.42 3.91
C TRP A 36 1.14 -5.78 2.62
N LEU A 37 1.44 -5.01 1.59
CA LEU A 37 1.07 -5.25 0.21
C LEU A 37 2.35 -5.16 -0.62
N MET A 38 2.51 -6.11 -1.55
CA MET A 38 3.59 -6.11 -2.51
C MET A 38 3.01 -5.89 -3.91
N VAL A 39 3.64 -5.00 -4.66
CA VAL A 39 3.36 -4.79 -6.09
C VAL A 39 4.50 -5.40 -6.88
N ASP A 40 4.19 -6.40 -7.70
CA ASP A 40 5.13 -6.95 -8.68
C ASP A 40 5.03 -6.13 -9.97
N LEU A 41 6.13 -5.49 -10.38
CA LEU A 41 6.21 -4.67 -11.58
C LEU A 41 6.48 -5.49 -12.86
N GLY A 42 6.76 -6.80 -12.72
CA GLY A 42 7.03 -7.73 -13.81
C GLY A 42 8.43 -7.64 -14.42
N ALA A 43 9.21 -6.63 -14.07
CA ALA A 43 10.63 -6.45 -14.40
C ALA A 43 11.25 -5.42 -13.46
N ASN A 44 12.57 -5.24 -13.55
CA ASN A 44 13.26 -4.22 -12.79
C ASN A 44 13.10 -2.84 -13.44
N TYR A 45 12.78 -1.82 -12.65
CA TYR A 45 12.57 -0.44 -13.05
C TYR A 45 13.27 0.54 -12.12
N ASP A 46 13.70 1.68 -12.68
CA ASP A 46 14.02 2.84 -11.87
C ASP A 46 12.71 3.51 -11.41
N ILE A 47 12.43 3.40 -10.12
CA ILE A 47 11.28 4.00 -9.46
C ILE A 47 11.66 5.43 -9.08
N GLY A 48 10.94 6.41 -9.66
CA GLY A 48 11.06 7.83 -9.35
C GLY A 48 10.10 8.35 -8.28
N ARG A 49 8.99 7.64 -8.06
CA ARG A 49 7.91 8.07 -7.16
C ARG A 49 7.02 6.90 -6.77
N VAL A 50 6.53 6.93 -5.53
CA VAL A 50 5.38 6.15 -5.07
C VAL A 50 4.31 7.13 -4.60
N GLU A 51 3.09 6.97 -5.11
CA GLU A 51 1.92 7.72 -4.68
C GLU A 51 0.93 6.74 -4.04
N ILE A 52 0.44 7.07 -2.85
CA ILE A 52 -0.54 6.28 -2.13
C ILE A 52 -1.72 7.19 -1.80
N ASP A 53 -2.89 6.86 -2.35
CA ASP A 53 -4.13 7.54 -2.02
C ASP A 53 -4.78 6.87 -0.80
N TRP A 54 -4.75 7.54 0.35
CA TRP A 54 -5.28 7.00 1.58
C TRP A 54 -6.73 7.41 1.82
N SER A 55 -7.58 6.41 2.11
CA SER A 55 -8.90 6.64 2.69
C SER A 55 -8.83 7.15 4.15
N SER A 56 -9.98 7.29 4.81
CA SER A 56 -10.03 7.70 6.22
C SER A 56 -9.24 6.78 7.15
N ASP A 57 -9.24 5.48 6.84
CA ASP A 57 -8.65 4.41 7.65
C ASP A 57 -7.20 4.12 7.21
N ALA A 58 -6.43 5.19 7.06
CA ALA A 58 -5.07 5.15 6.57
C ALA A 58 -4.08 4.48 7.54
N GLY A 59 -3.07 3.80 6.96
CA GLY A 59 -1.88 3.38 7.69
C GLY A 59 -1.13 4.60 8.24
N LYS A 60 -1.11 4.74 9.57
CA LYS A 60 -0.46 5.89 10.23
C LYS A 60 1.06 5.77 10.28
N MET A 61 1.58 4.55 10.22
CA MET A 61 3.01 4.24 10.18
C MET A 61 3.23 3.13 9.17
N TYR A 62 4.18 3.33 8.26
CA TYR A 62 4.51 2.34 7.22
C TYR A 62 5.91 2.58 6.69
N ASP A 63 6.49 1.51 6.12
CA ASP A 63 7.71 1.57 5.34
C ASP A 63 7.38 1.40 3.86
N ILE A 64 8.10 2.11 3.00
CA ILE A 64 8.18 1.78 1.57
C ILE A 64 9.51 1.07 1.36
N GLN A 65 9.42 -0.16 0.88
CA GLN A 65 10.55 -1.01 0.58
C GLN A 65 10.57 -1.39 -0.90
N VAL A 66 11.76 -1.63 -1.44
CA VAL A 66 11.97 -2.11 -2.80
C VAL A 66 12.82 -3.36 -2.82
N SER A 67 12.64 -4.20 -3.84
CA SER A 67 13.39 -5.43 -4.06
C SER A 67 13.47 -5.75 -5.54
N LYS A 68 14.65 -6.23 -5.97
CA LYS A 68 14.90 -6.72 -7.35
C LYS A 68 14.68 -8.22 -7.53
N ASP A 69 14.46 -8.93 -6.43
CA ASP A 69 14.38 -10.40 -6.41
C ASP A 69 13.16 -10.92 -5.64
N GLY A 70 12.34 -10.02 -5.08
CA GLY A 70 11.19 -10.34 -4.24
C GLY A 70 11.52 -10.93 -2.87
N GLY A 71 12.81 -11.16 -2.56
CA GLY A 71 13.27 -11.78 -1.32
C GLY A 71 14.02 -10.83 -0.40
N ASN A 72 14.92 -10.02 -0.96
CA ASN A 72 15.73 -9.05 -0.24
C ASN A 72 15.16 -7.65 -0.42
N TRP A 73 14.77 -7.02 0.70
CA TRP A 73 14.06 -5.75 0.70
C TRP A 73 14.91 -4.64 1.33
N THR A 74 14.92 -3.47 0.70
CA THR A 74 15.57 -2.25 1.22
C THR A 74 14.52 -1.21 1.55
N THR A 75 14.47 -0.74 2.81
CA THR A 75 13.63 0.40 3.19
C THR A 75 14.20 1.69 2.64
N LEU A 76 13.40 2.42 1.86
CA LEU A 76 13.76 3.72 1.30
C LEU A 76 13.08 4.89 2.01
N TYR A 77 11.89 4.64 2.55
CA TYR A 77 11.10 5.65 3.22
C TYR A 77 10.38 5.04 4.42
N ARG A 78 10.25 5.83 5.49
CA ARG A 78 9.52 5.47 6.69
C ARG A 78 8.60 6.62 7.08
N GLN A 79 7.29 6.37 7.05
CA GLN A 79 6.28 7.25 7.61
C GLN A 79 6.07 6.90 9.08
N LEU A 80 6.12 7.91 9.95
CA LEU A 80 5.88 7.76 11.38
C LEU A 80 4.58 8.44 11.84
N LYS A 81 4.00 9.30 11.00
CA LYS A 81 2.79 10.06 11.34
C LYS A 81 1.99 10.43 10.09
N GLY A 82 1.34 9.43 9.50
CA GLY A 82 0.39 9.60 8.40
C GLY A 82 -0.99 10.08 8.88
N TYR A 83 -1.75 10.67 7.97
CA TYR A 83 -3.14 11.05 8.16
C TYR A 83 -4.03 10.35 7.13
N GLY A 84 -5.34 10.35 7.36
CA GLY A 84 -6.30 9.78 6.40
C GLY A 84 -6.90 10.85 5.51
N ASN A 85 -7.47 10.43 4.38
CA ASN A 85 -7.96 11.33 3.33
C ASN A 85 -6.85 12.22 2.75
N GLU A 86 -5.65 11.67 2.58
CA GLU A 86 -4.49 12.35 2.04
C GLU A 86 -3.79 11.50 0.98
N VAL A 87 -3.29 12.15 -0.06
CA VAL A 87 -2.39 11.52 -1.03
C VAL A 87 -0.96 11.66 -0.51
N ALA A 88 -0.36 10.54 -0.15
CA ALA A 88 1.07 10.50 0.15
C ALA A 88 1.84 10.42 -1.17
N ASN A 89 2.54 11.51 -1.52
CA ASN A 89 3.38 11.59 -2.71
C ASN A 89 4.86 11.57 -2.28
N ILE A 90 5.50 10.40 -2.43
CA ILE A 90 6.88 10.16 -2.00
C ILE A 90 7.77 10.06 -3.23
N GLU A 91 8.65 11.03 -3.41
CA GLU A 91 9.75 10.93 -4.38
C GLU A 91 10.80 9.94 -3.86
N LEU A 92 11.20 9.02 -4.72
CA LEU A 92 12.16 7.96 -4.43
C LEU A 92 13.12 7.88 -5.62
N TYR A 93 14.37 7.54 -5.38
CA TYR A 93 15.32 7.25 -6.45
C TYR A 93 15.93 5.89 -6.17
N ALA A 94 15.31 4.84 -6.72
CA ALA A 94 15.79 3.48 -6.51
C ALA A 94 15.48 2.59 -7.72
N ASN A 95 16.32 1.58 -7.90
CA ASN A 95 16.07 0.52 -8.85
C ASN A 95 15.46 -0.66 -8.09
N ALA A 96 14.23 -1.01 -8.42
CA ALA A 96 13.54 -2.24 -8.00
C ALA A 96 13.52 -3.21 -9.17
#